data_AF-A0A4Q3CJ82-F1
#
_entry.id   AF-A0A4Q3CJ82-F1
#
_cell.length_a   1.000
_cell.length_b   1.000
_cell.length_c   1.000
_cell.angle_alpha   90.00
_cell.angle_beta   90.00
_cell.angle_gamma   90.00
#
_symmetry.space_group_name_H-M   'P 1'
#
loop_
_entity.id
_entity.type
_entity.pdbx_description
1 polymer ?
#
loop_
_entity_poly.entity_id
_entity_poly.type
_entity_poly.pdbx_seq_one_letter_code
_entity_poly.pdbx_strand_id
1 'polypeptide(L)'
;IQIADAGQLDYLYSDKDKLKGAQIQQFFNKTSASYVGNLVNVDRSISGHSYFTTSPEKRAVDIRQAVAAEVAKIEGLRYWMSEYCILGDSLMKGEKRDLGIAPALFIAKLIHHDLAISNATSWQWWLAVSPSDYKDGLVYIDKNKDGGKVYDSKMLWALGNYSRFVIPGSKRLPVTAETELPVYISSYRRPDGKLVTVVVNNHLADVKVSLAYTGGKPGKAQTYITSSAFDLRPGDSYDALTNINIPAQSITTVICN
;
A
#
# COMPACT_ATOMS: atom_id res chain seq x y z
N ILE A 1 -17.35 15.30 2.88
CA ILE A 1 -17.33 14.60 4.18
C ILE A 1 -17.16 13.12 3.90
N GLN A 2 -16.05 12.51 4.30
CA GLN A 2 -15.95 11.05 4.30
C GLN A 2 -16.68 10.51 5.52
N ILE A 3 -17.43 9.42 5.35
CA ILE A 3 -18.15 8.77 6.44
C ILE A 3 -17.50 7.41 6.68
N ALA A 4 -17.42 7.09 7.97
CA ALA A 4 -16.83 5.89 8.52
C ALA A 4 -15.31 5.83 8.36
N ASP A 5 -14.66 5.46 9.45
CA ASP A 5 -13.27 5.08 9.48
C ASP A 5 -13.19 3.79 10.29
N ALA A 6 -13.31 2.67 9.59
CA ALA A 6 -13.39 1.36 10.23
C ALA A 6 -12.06 1.03 10.90
N GLY A 7 -12.02 0.85 12.22
CA GLY A 7 -10.77 0.53 12.94
C GLY A 7 -10.10 -0.79 12.54
N GLN A 8 -10.76 -1.61 11.70
CA GLN A 8 -10.19 -2.77 11.01
C GLN A 8 -11.01 -3.12 9.77
N LEU A 9 -10.39 -3.73 8.77
CA LEU A 9 -11.00 -3.94 7.45
C LEU A 9 -12.22 -4.86 7.41
N ASP A 10 -12.29 -5.86 8.29
CA ASP A 10 -13.42 -6.80 8.31
C ASP A 10 -14.72 -6.15 8.79
N TYR A 11 -14.66 -5.04 9.52
CA TYR A 11 -15.85 -4.24 9.85
C TYR A 11 -16.53 -3.63 8.62
N LEU A 12 -15.82 -3.46 7.50
CA LEU A 12 -16.42 -2.92 6.28
C LEU A 12 -17.46 -3.88 5.67
N TYR A 13 -17.24 -5.20 5.77
CA TYR A 13 -18.07 -6.21 5.09
C TYR A 13 -18.72 -7.25 6.01
N SER A 14 -18.09 -7.58 7.14
CA SER A 14 -18.58 -8.65 8.03
C SER A 14 -19.64 -8.11 8.98
N ASP A 15 -20.71 -8.88 9.19
CA ASP A 15 -21.79 -8.57 10.12
C ASP A 15 -21.64 -9.29 11.48
N LYS A 16 -20.47 -9.88 11.75
CA LYS A 16 -20.18 -10.63 12.99
C LYS A 16 -20.22 -9.73 14.23
N ASP A 17 -19.68 -8.53 14.13
CA ASP A 17 -19.84 -7.49 15.14
C ASP A 17 -21.05 -6.64 14.78
N LYS A 18 -22.15 -6.79 15.53
CA LYS A 18 -23.41 -6.08 15.23
C LYS A 18 -23.35 -4.58 15.50
N LEU A 19 -22.37 -4.11 16.29
CA LEU A 19 -22.21 -2.68 16.59
C LEU A 19 -21.28 -1.98 15.59
N LYS A 20 -20.32 -2.70 15.01
CA LYS A 20 -19.26 -2.11 14.20
C LYS A 20 -19.19 -2.62 12.76
N GLY A 21 -19.88 -3.71 12.44
CA GLY A 21 -19.76 -4.44 11.19
C GLY A 21 -20.67 -3.95 10.06
N ALA A 22 -20.49 -4.55 8.88
CA ALA A 22 -21.26 -4.34 7.65
C ALA A 22 -21.37 -2.85 7.23
N GLN A 23 -20.35 -2.04 7.52
CA GLN A 23 -20.42 -0.58 7.34
C GLN A 23 -20.70 -0.14 5.90
N ILE A 24 -20.19 -0.88 4.89
CA ILE A 24 -20.49 -0.60 3.48
C ILE A 24 -22.00 -0.69 3.23
N GLN A 25 -22.63 -1.76 3.70
CA GLN A 25 -24.06 -1.96 3.54
C GLN A 25 -24.85 -0.96 4.37
N GLN A 26 -24.43 -0.68 5.61
CA GLN A 26 -25.13 0.29 6.46
C GLN A 26 -25.18 1.69 5.84
N PHE A 27 -24.07 2.20 5.31
CA PHE A 27 -23.98 3.59 4.86
C PHE A 27 -24.27 3.79 3.38
N PHE A 28 -24.04 2.78 2.53
CA PHE A 28 -24.10 2.94 1.07
C PHE A 28 -25.10 2.02 0.35
N ASN A 29 -25.77 1.09 1.06
CA ASN A 29 -26.93 0.41 0.49
C ASN A 29 -28.18 1.29 0.59
N LYS A 30 -28.84 1.54 -0.55
CA LYS A 30 -30.05 2.38 -0.63
C LYS A 30 -31.23 1.87 0.20
N THR A 31 -31.25 0.58 0.56
CA THR A 31 -32.32 0.00 1.40
C THR A 31 -32.01 0.08 2.90
N SER A 32 -30.80 0.50 3.29
CA SER A 32 -30.42 0.64 4.69
C SER A 32 -31.10 1.83 5.35
N ALA A 33 -31.55 1.67 6.59
CA ALA A 33 -32.08 2.77 7.40
C ALA A 33 -31.02 3.85 7.69
N SER A 34 -29.73 3.50 7.61
CA SER A 34 -28.59 4.40 7.81
C SER A 34 -27.98 4.89 6.49
N TYR A 35 -28.70 4.77 5.38
CA TYR A 35 -28.19 5.17 4.07
C TYR A 35 -27.88 6.68 4.02
N VAL A 36 -26.63 7.00 3.70
CA VAL A 36 -26.11 8.37 3.60
C VAL A 36 -25.54 8.68 2.22
N GLY A 37 -25.55 7.72 1.29
CA GLY A 37 -24.93 7.86 -0.04
C GLY A 37 -25.65 8.82 -1.00
N ASN A 38 -26.82 9.36 -0.64
CA ASN A 38 -27.53 10.41 -1.38
C ASN A 38 -27.28 11.82 -0.84
N LEU A 39 -26.55 11.96 0.26
CA LEU A 39 -26.27 13.27 0.85
C LEU A 39 -25.21 14.01 0.02
N VAL A 40 -25.53 15.23 -0.42
CA VAL A 40 -24.71 16.01 -1.38
C VAL A 40 -23.29 16.31 -0.91
N ASN A 41 -23.06 16.35 0.40
CA ASN A 41 -21.76 16.65 1.00
C ASN A 41 -20.98 15.40 1.42
N VAL A 42 -21.54 14.20 1.24
CA VAL A 42 -20.87 12.94 1.56
C VAL A 42 -20.05 12.48 0.35
N ASP A 43 -18.76 12.27 0.55
CA ASP A 43 -17.91 11.69 -0.50
C ASP A 43 -18.33 10.24 -0.72
N ARG A 44 -18.27 9.81 -1.98
CA ARG A 44 -18.62 8.45 -2.37
C ARG A 44 -17.44 7.51 -2.14
N SER A 45 -16.94 7.52 -0.92
CA SER A 45 -15.87 6.65 -0.44
C SER A 45 -16.17 6.14 0.96
N ILE A 46 -15.61 4.98 1.29
CA ILE A 46 -15.53 4.46 2.64
C ILE A 46 -14.08 4.24 3.03
N SER A 47 -13.77 4.48 4.30
CA SER A 47 -12.40 4.39 4.83
C SER A 47 -12.29 3.30 5.88
N GLY A 48 -11.12 2.68 5.96
CA GLY A 48 -10.82 1.68 6.97
C GLY A 48 -9.33 1.50 7.21
N HIS A 49 -9.00 1.01 8.40
CA HIS A 49 -7.65 0.83 8.89
C HIS A 49 -7.20 -0.61 8.65
N SER A 50 -5.92 -0.79 8.29
CA SER A 50 -5.35 -2.12 8.06
C SER A 50 -5.02 -2.87 9.36
N TYR A 51 -5.22 -2.28 10.55
CA TYR A 51 -4.91 -2.92 11.83
C TYR A 51 -5.61 -4.28 12.01
N PHE A 52 -4.94 -5.21 12.70
CA PHE A 52 -5.44 -6.54 13.07
C PHE A 52 -5.83 -7.48 11.90
N THR A 53 -5.59 -7.03 10.66
CA THR A 53 -5.96 -7.74 9.42
C THR A 53 -4.75 -8.00 8.51
N THR A 54 -3.54 -7.97 9.08
CA THR A 54 -2.27 -8.14 8.36
C THR A 54 -1.63 -9.51 8.50
N SER A 55 -2.10 -10.34 9.44
CA SER A 55 -1.54 -11.66 9.72
C SER A 55 -2.61 -12.74 10.05
N PRO A 56 -2.36 -14.01 9.70
CA PRO A 56 -1.32 -14.47 8.76
C PRO A 56 -1.61 -13.99 7.34
N GLU A 57 -0.63 -14.09 6.44
CA GLU A 57 -0.73 -13.50 5.09
C GLU A 57 -1.95 -13.98 4.30
N LYS A 58 -2.28 -15.28 4.37
CA LYS A 58 -3.49 -15.80 3.72
C LYS A 58 -4.75 -15.06 4.21
N ARG A 59 -4.89 -14.88 5.52
CA ARG A 59 -6.02 -14.13 6.10
C ARG A 59 -6.00 -12.67 5.65
N ALA A 60 -4.83 -12.05 5.58
CA ALA A 60 -4.68 -10.68 5.12
C ALA A 60 -5.15 -10.50 3.67
N VAL A 61 -4.86 -11.48 2.79
CA VAL A 61 -5.34 -11.51 1.41
C VAL A 61 -6.85 -11.78 1.35
N ASP A 62 -7.35 -12.79 2.06
CA ASP A 62 -8.78 -13.15 2.07
C ASP A 62 -9.66 -11.95 2.50
N ILE A 63 -9.25 -11.23 3.55
CA ILE A 63 -9.96 -10.03 4.04
C ILE A 63 -10.00 -8.94 2.96
N ARG A 64 -8.89 -8.70 2.26
CA ARG A 64 -8.81 -7.67 1.22
C ARG A 64 -9.63 -8.02 0.00
N GLN A 65 -9.67 -9.29 -0.39
CA GLN A 65 -10.56 -9.78 -1.43
C GLN A 65 -12.03 -9.57 -1.04
N ALA A 66 -12.39 -9.85 0.21
CA ALA A 66 -13.74 -9.61 0.72
C ALA A 66 -14.11 -8.11 0.72
N VAL A 67 -13.19 -7.23 1.12
CA VAL A 67 -13.39 -5.76 1.01
C VAL A 67 -13.63 -5.35 -0.43
N ALA A 68 -12.77 -5.77 -1.38
CA ALA A 68 -12.96 -5.45 -2.79
C ALA A 68 -14.30 -5.94 -3.33
N ALA A 69 -14.68 -7.18 -3.01
CA ALA A 69 -15.95 -7.76 -3.43
C ALA A 69 -17.15 -7.00 -2.84
N GLU A 70 -17.06 -6.56 -1.59
CA GLU A 70 -18.13 -5.80 -0.94
C GLU A 70 -18.28 -4.40 -1.51
N VAL A 71 -17.16 -3.69 -1.71
CA VAL A 71 -17.15 -2.35 -2.32
C VAL A 71 -17.73 -2.39 -3.74
N ALA A 72 -17.39 -3.43 -4.51
CA ALA A 72 -17.88 -3.61 -5.87
C ALA A 72 -19.41 -3.78 -5.98
N LYS A 73 -20.11 -4.15 -4.90
CA LYS A 73 -21.58 -4.21 -4.87
C LYS A 73 -22.22 -2.82 -4.93
N ILE A 74 -21.49 -1.77 -4.55
CA ILE A 74 -21.96 -0.39 -4.58
C ILE A 74 -21.29 0.33 -5.76
N GLU A 75 -22.07 0.59 -6.80
CA GLU A 75 -21.56 1.28 -8.00
C GLU A 75 -20.87 2.61 -7.64
N GLY A 76 -19.67 2.84 -8.17
CA GLY A 76 -18.92 4.08 -7.97
C GLY A 76 -18.43 4.34 -6.55
N LEU A 77 -18.58 3.40 -5.60
CA LEU A 77 -17.99 3.52 -4.26
C LEU A 77 -16.48 3.28 -4.33
N ARG A 78 -15.73 4.18 -3.69
CA ARG A 78 -14.27 4.03 -3.52
C ARG A 78 -13.94 3.54 -2.13
N TYR A 79 -12.81 2.84 -2.01
CA TYR A 79 -12.25 2.43 -0.73
C TYR A 79 -10.91 3.13 -0.48
N TRP A 80 -10.70 3.63 0.74
CA TRP A 80 -9.47 4.24 1.21
C TRP A 80 -8.90 3.43 2.38
N MET A 81 -7.64 3.04 2.28
CA MET A 81 -6.88 2.60 3.45
C MET A 81 -6.39 3.89 4.14
N SER A 82 -7.06 4.26 5.22
CA SER A 82 -6.98 5.59 5.84
C SER A 82 -6.00 5.68 7.00
N GLU A 83 -5.60 4.54 7.56
CA GLU A 83 -4.64 4.54 8.65
C GLU A 83 -3.93 3.20 8.79
N TYR A 84 -2.61 3.28 8.92
CA TYR A 84 -1.80 2.19 9.43
C TYR A 84 -0.46 2.67 9.98
N CYS A 85 -0.02 2.01 11.05
CA CYS A 85 1.38 1.82 11.39
C CYS A 85 1.56 0.42 12.00
N ILE A 86 2.79 0.02 12.31
CA ILE A 86 3.04 -1.31 12.87
C ILE A 86 2.76 -1.26 14.37
N LEU A 87 1.50 -1.51 14.79
CA LEU A 87 1.17 -1.76 16.20
C LEU A 87 1.61 -3.15 16.68
N GLY A 88 1.78 -4.04 15.71
CA GLY A 88 2.28 -5.39 15.89
C GLY A 88 1.20 -6.47 15.83
N ASP A 89 1.62 -7.62 15.36
CA ASP A 89 0.85 -8.85 15.28
C ASP A 89 1.77 -10.07 15.53
N SER A 90 1.47 -11.22 14.94
CA SER A 90 2.32 -12.41 15.02
C SER A 90 3.51 -12.40 14.04
N LEU A 91 3.50 -11.54 13.01
CA LEU A 91 4.57 -11.42 12.01
C LEU A 91 5.59 -10.35 12.40
N MET A 92 5.14 -9.24 12.99
CA MET A 92 6.01 -8.15 13.38
C MET A 92 5.54 -7.47 14.65
N LYS A 93 6.48 -7.04 15.50
CA LYS A 93 6.19 -6.32 16.75
C LYS A 93 6.27 -4.81 16.55
N GLY A 94 5.36 -4.07 17.19
CA GLY A 94 5.31 -2.61 17.09
C GLY A 94 6.31 -1.90 17.98
N GLU A 95 6.59 -2.45 19.16
CA GLU A 95 7.53 -1.88 20.11
C GLU A 95 8.97 -1.82 19.57
N LYS A 96 9.72 -0.81 20.06
CA LYS A 96 11.06 -0.44 19.62
C LYS A 96 11.08 0.14 18.21
N ARG A 97 11.74 1.29 18.07
CA ARG A 97 12.00 1.95 16.81
C ARG A 97 12.90 1.06 15.96
N ASP A 98 12.48 0.86 14.71
CA ASP A 98 13.25 0.15 13.70
C ASP A 98 13.23 0.95 12.41
N LEU A 99 14.41 1.43 12.03
CA LEU A 99 14.59 2.24 10.82
C LEU A 99 14.94 1.37 9.61
N GLY A 100 15.09 0.05 9.78
CA GLY A 100 15.67 -0.88 8.82
C GLY A 100 14.72 -1.41 7.76
N ILE A 101 15.26 -2.25 6.87
CA ILE A 101 14.56 -2.75 5.67
C ILE A 101 13.45 -3.76 5.98
N ALA A 102 13.55 -4.52 7.08
CA ALA A 102 12.55 -5.53 7.42
C ALA A 102 11.14 -4.96 7.62
N PRO A 103 10.90 -3.94 8.47
CA PRO A 103 9.59 -3.30 8.56
C PRO A 103 9.17 -2.61 7.27
N ALA A 104 10.12 -2.07 6.50
CA ALA A 104 9.83 -1.44 5.21
C ALA A 104 9.29 -2.44 4.17
N LEU A 105 9.83 -3.65 4.09
CA LEU A 105 9.33 -4.72 3.22
C LEU A 105 7.95 -5.20 3.65
N PHE A 106 7.72 -5.30 4.96
CA PHE A 106 6.39 -5.60 5.50
C PHE A 106 5.36 -4.55 5.06
N ILE A 107 5.69 -3.26 5.21
CA ILE A 107 4.82 -2.15 4.79
C ILE A 107 4.63 -2.11 3.28
N ALA A 108 5.68 -2.27 2.48
CA ALA A 108 5.55 -2.25 1.03
C ALA A 108 4.65 -3.40 0.52
N LYS A 109 4.78 -4.60 1.10
CA LYS A 109 3.88 -5.73 0.83
C LYS A 109 2.43 -5.38 1.21
N LEU A 110 2.24 -4.75 2.37
CA LEU A 110 0.91 -4.33 2.83
C LEU A 110 0.27 -3.31 1.86
N ILE A 111 1.03 -2.29 1.46
CA ILE A 111 0.60 -1.30 0.45
C ILE A 111 0.23 -2.02 -0.85
N HIS A 112 1.05 -2.97 -1.31
CA HIS A 112 0.73 -3.78 -2.48
C HIS A 112 -0.61 -4.51 -2.30
N HIS A 113 -0.83 -5.22 -1.18
CA HIS A 113 -2.09 -5.91 -0.94
C HIS A 113 -3.28 -4.95 -0.93
N ASP A 114 -3.17 -3.80 -0.25
CA ASP A 114 -4.25 -2.82 -0.18
C ASP A 114 -4.58 -2.21 -1.56
N LEU A 115 -3.58 -1.89 -2.38
CA LEU A 115 -3.80 -1.30 -3.69
C LEU A 115 -4.22 -2.35 -4.74
N ALA A 116 -3.58 -3.52 -4.76
CA ALA A 116 -3.76 -4.52 -5.81
C ALA A 116 -4.92 -5.49 -5.54
N ILE A 117 -5.20 -5.82 -4.27
CA ILE A 117 -6.17 -6.85 -3.89
C ILE A 117 -7.48 -6.23 -3.41
N SER A 118 -7.45 -5.30 -2.44
CA SER A 118 -8.68 -4.63 -1.97
C SER A 118 -9.10 -3.44 -2.84
N ASN A 119 -8.29 -3.10 -3.86
CA ASN A 119 -8.54 -2.00 -4.79
C ASN A 119 -8.67 -0.64 -4.08
N ALA A 120 -7.89 -0.42 -3.02
CA ALA A 120 -7.80 0.87 -2.36
C ALA A 120 -7.37 1.96 -3.36
N THR A 121 -7.99 3.12 -3.24
CA THR A 121 -7.73 4.30 -4.08
C THR A 121 -6.86 5.35 -3.36
N SER A 122 -6.57 5.11 -2.08
CA SER A 122 -5.70 5.90 -1.21
C SER A 122 -5.06 4.99 -0.16
N TRP A 123 -3.84 5.34 0.26
CA TRP A 123 -3.12 4.67 1.35
C TRP A 123 -2.48 5.74 2.24
N GLN A 124 -2.79 5.71 3.53
CA GLN A 124 -2.42 6.75 4.50
C GLN A 124 -1.70 6.14 5.72
N TRP A 125 -0.53 6.69 6.01
CA TRP A 125 0.22 6.34 7.21
C TRP A 125 -0.36 7.05 8.44
N TRP A 126 -0.21 6.48 9.64
CA TRP A 126 -0.66 7.10 10.88
C TRP A 126 0.15 8.36 11.27
N LEU A 127 1.36 8.22 11.83
CA LEU A 127 2.20 9.36 12.23
C LEU A 127 3.32 9.61 11.22
N ALA A 128 3.32 10.79 10.59
CA ALA A 128 4.43 11.18 9.71
C ALA A 128 5.74 11.34 10.51
N VAL A 129 5.68 11.93 11.71
CA VAL A 129 6.83 12.20 12.57
C VAL A 129 6.60 11.61 13.95
N SER A 130 7.58 10.89 14.50
CA SER A 130 7.50 10.28 15.84
C SER A 130 8.76 10.51 16.68
N PRO A 131 8.63 10.94 17.95
CA PRO A 131 9.73 10.93 18.91
C PRO A 131 9.82 9.60 19.69
N SER A 132 8.95 8.63 19.41
CA SER A 132 8.76 7.42 20.22
C SER A 132 9.73 6.29 19.82
N ASP A 133 10.03 5.42 20.78
CA ASP A 133 10.73 4.16 20.54
C ASP A 133 9.73 3.08 20.07
N TYR A 134 9.13 3.32 18.91
CA TYR A 134 8.05 2.51 18.35
C TYR A 134 8.10 2.56 16.80
N LYS A 135 7.46 1.63 16.10
CA LYS A 135 7.36 1.62 14.62
C LYS A 135 6.14 2.38 14.09
N ASP A 136 5.90 3.56 14.65
CA ASP A 136 4.74 4.42 14.37
C ASP A 136 5.04 5.57 13.40
N GLY A 137 6.30 6.02 13.33
CA GLY A 137 6.75 7.14 12.51
C GLY A 137 7.32 6.72 11.14
N LEU A 138 7.17 7.59 10.14
CA LEU A 138 7.97 7.54 8.90
C LEU A 138 9.32 8.25 9.11
N VAL A 139 9.30 9.39 9.78
CA VAL A 139 10.45 10.17 10.21
C VAL A 139 10.47 10.18 11.74
N TYR A 140 11.65 10.07 12.33
CA TYR A 140 11.85 10.10 13.77
C TYR A 140 12.68 11.30 14.19
N ILE A 141 12.42 11.79 15.39
CA ILE A 141 13.15 12.91 16.00
C ILE A 141 13.63 12.56 17.40
N ASP A 142 14.65 13.24 17.89
CA ASP A 142 15.05 13.13 19.31
C ASP A 142 13.90 13.65 20.19
N LYS A 143 13.49 12.86 21.19
CA LYS A 143 12.44 13.22 22.15
C LYS A 143 12.90 14.35 23.07
N ASN A 144 12.02 15.33 23.32
CA ASN A 144 12.23 16.44 24.26
C ASN A 144 13.52 17.25 23.99
N LYS A 145 13.85 17.50 22.71
CA LYS A 145 15.07 18.19 22.32
C LYS A 145 14.86 19.13 21.14
N ASP A 146 15.03 20.42 21.38
CA ASP A 146 15.10 21.42 20.31
C ASP A 146 16.40 21.26 19.51
N GLY A 147 16.30 21.32 18.18
CA GLY A 147 17.45 21.07 17.30
C GLY A 147 17.99 19.63 17.38
N GLY A 148 17.14 18.67 17.76
CA GLY A 148 17.46 17.24 17.78
C GLY A 148 17.79 16.67 16.40
N LYS A 149 18.34 15.45 16.38
CA LYS A 149 18.55 14.72 15.14
C LYS A 149 17.22 14.29 14.53
N VAL A 150 17.19 14.27 13.20
CA VAL A 150 16.12 13.72 12.38
C VAL A 150 16.62 12.42 11.75
N TYR A 151 15.79 11.39 11.79
CA TYR A 151 16.09 10.07 11.25
C TYR A 151 14.96 9.65 10.33
N ASP A 152 15.27 9.36 9.08
CA ASP A 152 14.36 8.70 8.17
C ASP A 152 14.36 7.18 8.43
N SER A 153 13.20 6.55 8.24
CA SER A 153 13.08 5.09 8.24
C SER A 153 13.05 4.55 6.82
N LYS A 154 13.45 3.30 6.61
CA LYS A 154 13.17 2.63 5.33
C LYS A 154 11.66 2.54 5.03
N MET A 155 10.77 2.67 6.03
CA MET A 155 9.33 2.75 5.81
C MET A 155 8.92 4.04 5.09
N LEU A 156 9.59 5.17 5.36
CA LEU A 156 9.44 6.40 4.56
C LEU A 156 9.76 6.13 3.09
N TRP A 157 10.89 5.47 2.83
CA TRP A 157 11.34 5.19 1.48
C TRP A 157 10.49 4.11 0.78
N ALA A 158 9.98 3.14 1.53
CA ALA A 158 8.97 2.18 1.04
C ALA A 158 7.71 2.91 0.58
N LEU A 159 7.16 3.81 1.39
CA LEU A 159 6.03 4.67 0.98
C LEU A 159 6.43 5.57 -0.20
N GLY A 160 7.67 6.04 -0.25
CA GLY A 160 8.24 6.83 -1.35
C GLY A 160 8.26 6.11 -2.70
N ASN A 161 8.47 4.78 -2.73
CA ASN A 161 8.38 3.97 -3.95
C ASN A 161 6.98 4.03 -4.59
N TYR A 162 5.94 4.20 -3.79
CA TYR A 162 4.58 4.40 -4.30
C TYR A 162 4.30 5.89 -4.51
N SER A 163 4.33 6.67 -3.44
CA SER A 163 3.81 8.05 -3.40
C SER A 163 4.52 9.04 -4.33
N ARG A 164 5.83 8.86 -4.59
CA ARG A 164 6.57 9.73 -5.52
C ARG A 164 6.18 9.50 -6.97
N PHE A 165 5.81 8.28 -7.33
CA PHE A 165 5.68 7.86 -8.73
C PHE A 165 4.22 7.62 -9.13
N VAL A 166 3.40 7.07 -8.24
CA VAL A 166 1.96 6.83 -8.42
C VAL A 166 1.20 8.08 -7.98
N ILE A 167 1.13 9.07 -8.87
CA ILE A 167 0.53 10.39 -8.60
C ILE A 167 -1.01 10.34 -8.67
N PRO A 168 -1.73 11.35 -8.12
CA PRO A 168 -3.17 11.47 -8.26
C PRO A 168 -3.64 11.34 -9.72
N GLY A 169 -4.72 10.59 -9.94
CA GLY A 169 -5.25 10.27 -11.27
C GLY A 169 -4.61 9.05 -11.93
N SER A 170 -3.58 8.45 -11.34
CA SER A 170 -3.03 7.18 -11.84
C SER A 170 -4.06 6.06 -11.76
N LYS A 171 -4.10 5.19 -12.77
CA LYS A 171 -4.98 4.04 -12.82
C LYS A 171 -4.18 2.76 -12.63
N ARG A 172 -4.54 1.95 -11.64
CA ARG A 172 -3.94 0.62 -11.47
C ARG A 172 -4.27 -0.26 -12.67
N LEU A 173 -3.26 -0.97 -13.17
CA LEU A 173 -3.41 -1.96 -14.23
C LEU A 173 -3.49 -3.38 -13.63
N PRO A 174 -4.23 -4.29 -14.27
CA PRO A 174 -4.15 -5.70 -13.91
C PRO A 174 -2.73 -6.22 -14.18
N VAL A 175 -2.21 -7.01 -13.26
CA VAL A 175 -0.90 -7.67 -13.36
C VAL A 175 -1.10 -9.13 -13.03
N THR A 176 -0.58 -10.00 -13.89
CA THR A 176 -0.44 -11.43 -13.63
C THR A 176 1.04 -11.71 -13.49
N ALA A 177 1.45 -12.30 -12.36
CA ALA A 177 2.82 -12.68 -12.10
C ALA A 177 2.93 -14.21 -12.15
N GLU A 178 3.88 -14.72 -12.93
CA GLU A 178 4.21 -16.14 -13.01
C GLU A 178 5.40 -16.43 -12.09
N THR A 179 5.16 -16.44 -10.78
CA THR A 179 6.20 -16.71 -9.79
C THR A 179 5.64 -17.30 -8.50
N GLU A 180 6.37 -18.27 -7.95
CA GLU A 180 6.15 -18.81 -6.59
C GLU A 180 7.04 -18.12 -5.54
N LEU A 181 7.88 -17.17 -5.97
CA LEU A 181 8.74 -16.42 -5.08
C LEU A 181 7.90 -15.35 -4.34
N PRO A 182 8.31 -14.94 -3.13
CA PRO A 182 7.64 -13.87 -2.38
C PRO A 182 7.95 -12.50 -2.98
N VAL A 183 7.51 -12.27 -4.22
CA VAL A 183 7.72 -11.07 -5.02
C VAL A 183 6.35 -10.50 -5.40
N TYR A 184 6.11 -9.26 -4.99
CA TYR A 184 4.81 -8.60 -5.15
C TYR A 184 4.91 -7.47 -6.15
N ILE A 185 4.07 -7.50 -7.18
CA ILE A 185 4.18 -6.59 -8.34
C ILE A 185 2.85 -5.88 -8.57
N SER A 186 2.85 -4.55 -8.53
CA SER A 186 1.69 -3.75 -8.95
C SER A 186 2.11 -2.67 -9.95
N SER A 187 1.26 -2.44 -10.95
CA SER A 187 1.52 -1.50 -12.04
C SER A 187 0.41 -0.45 -12.14
N TYR A 188 0.79 0.75 -12.55
CA TYR A 188 -0.06 1.94 -12.58
C TYR A 188 0.24 2.76 -13.84
N ARG A 189 -0.80 3.14 -14.57
CA ARG A 189 -0.72 4.12 -15.67
C ARG A 189 -0.97 5.50 -15.12
N ARG A 190 0.03 6.37 -15.20
CA ARG A 190 -0.07 7.78 -14.79
C ARG A 190 -0.87 8.60 -15.82
N PRO A 191 -1.45 9.75 -15.41
CA PRO A 191 -2.12 10.67 -16.33
C PRO A 191 -1.22 11.21 -17.45
N ASP A 192 0.08 11.33 -17.22
CA ASP A 192 1.07 11.76 -18.21
C ASP A 192 1.50 10.65 -19.18
N GLY A 193 0.86 9.49 -19.11
CA GLY A 193 1.15 8.36 -19.98
C GLY A 193 2.34 7.52 -19.54
N LYS A 194 3.00 7.80 -18.41
CA LYS A 194 4.06 6.92 -17.92
C LYS A 194 3.49 5.67 -17.26
N LEU A 195 4.19 4.55 -17.40
CA LEU A 195 3.89 3.32 -16.67
C LEU A 195 4.84 3.24 -15.47
N VAL A 196 4.27 2.98 -14.29
CA VAL A 196 4.99 2.79 -13.03
C VAL A 196 4.70 1.40 -12.53
N THR A 197 5.73 0.62 -12.27
CA THR A 197 5.62 -0.71 -11.65
C THR A 197 6.43 -0.71 -10.37
N VAL A 198 5.79 -1.06 -9.25
CA VAL A 198 6.49 -1.25 -7.97
C VAL A 198 6.62 -2.76 -7.73
N VAL A 199 7.86 -3.21 -7.53
CA VAL A 199 8.22 -4.58 -7.24
C VAL A 199 8.77 -4.66 -5.81
N VAL A 200 8.11 -5.42 -4.95
CA VAL A 200 8.58 -5.73 -3.59
C VAL A 200 9.19 -7.12 -3.61
N ASN A 201 10.51 -7.22 -3.52
CA ASN A 201 11.22 -8.49 -3.46
C ASN A 201 11.52 -8.86 -2.01
N ASN A 202 10.70 -9.73 -1.41
CA ASN A 202 10.96 -10.29 -0.09
C ASN A 202 11.87 -11.54 -0.14
N HIS A 203 12.28 -11.97 -1.32
CA HIS A 203 13.19 -13.10 -1.50
C HIS A 203 14.61 -12.74 -1.03
N LEU A 204 15.36 -13.76 -0.59
CA LEU A 204 16.72 -13.61 -0.07
C LEU A 204 17.80 -13.48 -1.16
N ALA A 205 17.42 -13.63 -2.44
CA ALA A 205 18.29 -13.43 -3.57
C ALA A 205 17.70 -12.42 -4.56
N ASP A 206 18.58 -11.82 -5.35
CA ASP A 206 18.22 -11.00 -6.50
C ASP A 206 17.31 -11.79 -7.45
N VAL A 207 16.31 -11.11 -8.01
CA VAL A 207 15.42 -11.68 -9.02
C VAL A 207 15.47 -10.84 -10.29
N LYS A 208 15.30 -11.50 -11.44
CA LYS A 208 15.16 -10.83 -12.73
C LYS A 208 13.69 -10.75 -13.09
N VAL A 209 13.20 -9.55 -13.40
CA VAL A 209 11.81 -9.33 -13.79
C VAL A 209 11.76 -8.84 -15.23
N SER A 210 10.90 -9.49 -16.03
CA SER A 210 10.54 -9.05 -17.38
C SER A 210 9.06 -8.69 -17.39
N LEU A 211 8.72 -7.49 -17.84
CA LEU A 211 7.35 -6.98 -17.84
C LEU A 211 6.83 -6.94 -19.27
N ALA A 212 5.89 -7.83 -19.59
CA ALA A 212 5.13 -7.78 -20.84
C ALA A 212 3.98 -6.78 -20.71
N TYR A 213 3.89 -5.80 -21.61
CA TYR A 213 2.80 -4.83 -21.66
C TYR A 213 2.02 -4.97 -22.97
N THR A 214 0.71 -5.17 -22.85
CA THR A 214 -0.18 -5.38 -24.01
C THR A 214 -0.68 -4.08 -24.64
N GLY A 215 -0.48 -2.93 -23.98
CA GLY A 215 -0.93 -1.63 -24.47
C GLY A 215 0.09 -0.87 -25.35
N GLY A 216 1.16 -1.53 -25.79
CA GLY A 216 2.19 -0.93 -26.65
C GLY A 216 3.61 -1.38 -26.28
N LYS A 217 4.62 -0.81 -26.94
CA LYS A 217 6.02 -1.04 -26.58
C LYS A 217 6.45 -0.01 -25.52
N PRO A 218 6.69 -0.43 -24.27
CA PRO A 218 7.22 0.48 -23.26
C PRO A 218 8.62 0.94 -23.68
N GLY A 219 8.92 2.23 -23.46
CA GLY A 219 10.22 2.80 -23.75
C GLY A 219 11.28 2.43 -22.70
N LYS A 220 12.33 3.26 -22.64
CA LYS A 220 13.40 3.12 -21.64
C LYS A 220 12.83 3.15 -20.23
N ALA A 221 13.36 2.29 -19.37
CA ALA A 221 12.98 2.18 -17.98
C ALA A 221 14.06 2.74 -17.08
N GLN A 222 13.65 3.43 -16.02
CA GLN A 222 14.52 3.86 -14.93
C GLN A 222 14.06 3.17 -13.64
N THR A 223 15.01 2.65 -12.86
CA THR A 223 14.73 2.03 -11.56
C THR A 223 15.05 2.97 -10.40
N TYR A 224 14.32 2.81 -9.29
CA TYR A 224 14.56 3.48 -8.01
C TYR A 224 14.43 2.46 -6.90
N ILE A 225 15.47 2.32 -6.07
CA ILE A 225 15.65 1.16 -5.19
C ILE A 225 15.68 1.61 -3.74
N THR A 226 14.89 0.93 -2.90
CA THR A 226 15.00 0.97 -1.44
C THR A 226 15.40 -0.41 -0.94
N SER A 227 16.47 -0.47 -0.16
CA SER A 227 17.01 -1.69 0.45
C SER A 227 17.67 -1.34 1.78
N SER A 228 18.34 -2.29 2.44
CA SER A 228 19.21 -1.97 3.59
C SER A 228 20.26 -0.91 3.24
N ALA A 229 20.78 -0.91 2.02
CA ALA A 229 21.83 -0.02 1.56
C ALA A 229 21.33 1.27 0.89
N PHE A 230 20.11 1.28 0.34
CA PHE A 230 19.64 2.36 -0.53
C PHE A 230 18.32 2.96 -0.07
N ASP A 231 18.18 4.26 -0.27
CA ASP A 231 17.03 5.08 0.10
C ASP A 231 16.47 5.73 -1.16
N LEU A 232 15.48 5.06 -1.77
CA LEU A 232 14.87 5.43 -3.06
C LEU A 232 15.91 5.86 -4.12
N ARG A 233 17.08 5.21 -4.11
CA ARG A 233 18.23 5.62 -4.92
C ARG A 233 17.97 5.26 -6.38
N PRO A 234 18.23 6.17 -7.35
CA PRO A 234 18.24 5.80 -8.75
C PRO A 234 19.17 4.61 -8.99
N GLY A 235 18.63 3.55 -9.63
CA GLY A 235 19.38 2.38 -10.06
C GLY A 235 19.70 2.43 -11.54
N ASP A 236 19.89 1.26 -12.14
CA ASP A 236 20.20 1.14 -13.56
C ASP A 236 19.02 1.59 -14.44
N SER A 237 19.36 2.10 -15.62
CA SER A 237 18.41 2.30 -16.72
C SER A 237 18.45 1.09 -17.66
N TYR A 238 17.30 0.76 -18.24
CA TYR A 238 17.15 -0.37 -19.16
C TYR A 238 16.52 0.12 -20.46
N ASP A 239 17.02 -0.33 -21.61
CA ASP A 239 16.43 0.03 -22.90
C ASP A 239 15.11 -0.70 -23.19
N ALA A 240 14.80 -1.74 -22.43
CA ALA A 240 13.56 -2.51 -22.50
C ALA A 240 13.16 -3.05 -21.12
N LEU A 241 11.88 -3.41 -20.95
CA LEU A 241 11.36 -4.04 -19.73
C LEU A 241 11.68 -5.55 -19.64
N THR A 242 12.93 -5.92 -19.87
CA THR A 242 13.39 -7.31 -19.88
C THR A 242 14.57 -7.48 -18.94
N ASN A 243 14.57 -8.54 -18.13
CA ASN A 243 15.66 -8.90 -17.20
C ASN A 243 16.09 -7.75 -16.26
N ILE A 244 15.13 -6.95 -15.82
CA ILE A 244 15.36 -5.89 -14.82
C ILE A 244 15.83 -6.54 -13.52
N ASN A 245 16.98 -6.11 -12.99
CA ASN A 245 17.47 -6.61 -11.72
C ASN A 245 16.67 -6.01 -10.57
N ILE A 246 16.09 -6.87 -9.73
CA ILE A 246 15.45 -6.48 -8.48
C ILE A 246 16.27 -7.08 -7.34
N PRO A 247 17.04 -6.28 -6.59
CA PRO A 247 17.92 -6.79 -5.54
C PRO A 247 17.16 -7.60 -4.48
N ALA A 248 17.85 -8.54 -3.82
CA ALA A 248 17.33 -9.24 -2.65
C ALA A 248 16.81 -8.24 -1.60
N GLN A 249 15.71 -8.60 -0.92
CA GLN A 249 15.14 -7.82 0.19
C GLN A 249 15.03 -6.32 -0.12
N SER A 250 14.39 -5.99 -1.24
CA SER A 250 14.31 -4.61 -1.73
C SER A 250 12.92 -4.25 -2.27
N ILE A 251 12.67 -2.95 -2.37
CA ILE A 251 11.53 -2.38 -3.07
C ILE A 251 12.11 -1.59 -4.25
N THR A 252 11.68 -1.94 -5.45
CA THR A 252 12.16 -1.30 -6.68
C THR A 252 10.98 -0.73 -7.46
N THR A 253 11.00 0.57 -7.68
CA THR A 253 10.08 1.23 -8.61
C THR A 253 10.71 1.34 -9.98
N VAL A 254 10.05 0.77 -10.98
CA VAL A 254 10.38 0.90 -12.40
C VAL A 254 9.45 1.92 -13.01
N ILE A 255 9.98 2.97 -13.61
CA ILE A 255 9.21 3.93 -14.41
C ILE A 255 9.65 3.86 -15.87
N CYS A 256 8.69 3.74 -16.79
CA CYS A 256 8.95 3.83 -18.21
C CYS A 256 8.01 4.80 -18.91
N ASN A 257 8.50 5.39 -20.00
CA ASN A 257 7.73 6.24 -20.89
C ASN A 257 6.92 5.41 -21.90
#